data_AF-A0A8T1QB57-F1
#
_entry.id   AF-A0A8T1QB57-F1
#
_cell.length_a   1.000
_cell.length_b   1.000
_cell.length_c   1.000
_cell.angle_alpha   90.00
_cell.angle_beta   90.00
_cell.angle_gamma   90.00
#
_symmetry.space_group_name_H-M   'P 1'
#
loop_
_entity.id
_entity.type
_entity.pdbx_description
1 polymer ?
#
loop_
_entity_poly.entity_id
_entity_poly.type
_entity_poly.pdbx_seq_one_letter_code
_entity_poly.pdbx_strand_id
1 'polypeptide(L)'
;MVLSALIMTLLQPVFAPAAFATFQSAAKAGGPAAAAAVGGRLIQTELLSSAWTGFFAGCLHTLSGPDHLAALAPLSIGRSRMESAVVGALWGCGHDAGQVIFGLLFLLLKDRLHIEVIRTWGTRVVGVTLLAIGAMGIREASEIPTPCVALENGECDVSIYESLENPAVGKKKIGFATFATGIVHGLQPDALMMVLPALALPSRTAGAAFLIMFLLGTVVAMGSYTVFIGSCSQALKDRVPRITEKLTWASSFVAIALGFAIIISQFFGYSLY
;
A
#
# COMPACT_ATOMS: atom_id res chain seq x y z
N MET A 1 17.09 -17.03 -2.99
CA MET A 1 17.96 -16.75 -1.83
C MET A 1 19.45 -16.92 -2.14
N VAL A 2 19.89 -18.02 -2.75
CA VAL A 2 21.33 -18.26 -3.06
C VAL A 2 21.95 -17.16 -3.94
N LEU A 3 21.21 -16.68 -4.95
CA LEU A 3 21.68 -15.61 -5.85
C LEU A 3 21.91 -14.27 -5.13
N SER A 4 21.07 -13.94 -4.13
CA SER A 4 21.20 -12.70 -3.34
C SER A 4 22.37 -12.79 -2.36
N ALA A 5 22.60 -13.96 -1.75
CA ALA A 5 23.77 -14.20 -0.91
C ALA A 5 25.08 -14.14 -1.71
N LEU A 6 25.11 -14.67 -2.94
CA LEU A 6 26.26 -14.61 -3.84
C LEU A 6 26.59 -13.19 -4.32
N ILE A 7 25.57 -12.38 -4.58
CA ILE A 7 25.73 -10.96 -4.95
C ILE A 7 26.30 -10.17 -3.75
N MET A 8 25.83 -10.43 -2.52
CA MET A 8 26.34 -9.75 -1.33
C MET A 8 27.78 -10.16 -0.98
N THR A 9 28.15 -11.43 -1.14
CA THR A 9 29.53 -11.90 -0.87
C THR A 9 30.53 -11.44 -1.93
N LEU A 10 30.10 -11.27 -3.19
CA LEU A 10 30.95 -10.72 -4.25
C LEU A 10 31.12 -9.19 -4.16
N LEU A 11 30.14 -8.45 -3.63
CA LEU A 11 30.22 -6.99 -3.43
C LEU A 11 31.01 -6.58 -2.18
N GLN A 12 30.98 -7.38 -1.11
CA GLN A 12 31.69 -7.11 0.15
C GLN A 12 33.19 -6.78 0.02
N PRO A 13 34.01 -7.53 -0.76
CA PRO A 13 35.45 -7.24 -0.88
C PRO A 13 35.75 -6.00 -1.75
N VAL A 14 34.77 -5.42 -2.45
CA VAL A 14 34.97 -4.23 -3.28
C VAL A 14 34.77 -2.93 -2.48
N PHE A 15 33.85 -2.92 -1.50
CA PHE A 15 33.57 -1.74 -0.68
C PHE A 15 34.42 -1.65 0.60
N ALA A 16 34.84 -2.78 1.17
CA ALA A 16 35.68 -2.79 2.37
C ALA A 16 37.07 -2.13 2.19
N PRO A 17 37.81 -2.32 1.08
CA PRO A 17 39.11 -1.68 0.86
C PRO A 17 38.99 -0.16 0.64
N ALA A 18 37.91 0.29 -0.01
CA ALA A 18 37.67 1.70 -0.30
C ALA A 18 37.37 2.50 0.98
N ALA A 19 36.62 1.91 1.91
CA ALA A 19 36.37 2.50 3.22
C ALA A 19 37.67 2.61 4.04
N PHE A 20 38.48 1.55 4.10
CA PHE A 20 39.76 1.55 4.82
C PHE A 20 40.79 2.53 4.23
N ALA A 21 40.90 2.60 2.90
CA ALA A 21 41.81 3.54 2.22
C ALA A 21 41.42 5.01 2.47
N THR A 22 40.12 5.30 2.53
CA THR A 22 39.60 6.65 2.81
C THR A 22 39.87 7.07 4.27
N PHE A 23 39.69 6.16 5.22
CA PHE A 23 40.03 6.41 6.64
C PHE A 23 41.53 6.66 6.83
N GLN A 24 42.38 5.90 6.14
CA GLN A 24 43.84 6.02 6.26
C GLN A 24 44.37 7.30 5.57
N SER A 25 43.72 7.76 4.50
CA SER A 25 44.03 9.04 3.84
C SER A 25 43.57 10.25 4.66
N ALA A 26 42.37 10.19 5.27
CA ALA A 26 41.85 11.26 6.12
C ALA A 26 42.63 11.42 7.43
N ALA A 27 43.03 10.30 8.06
CA ALA A 27 43.86 10.31 9.28
C ALA A 27 45.26 10.90 9.03
N LYS A 28 45.76 10.85 7.78
CA LYS A 28 47.10 11.34 7.41
C LYS A 28 47.11 12.79 6.90
N ALA A 29 45.95 13.41 6.64
CA ALA A 29 45.87 14.67 5.90
C ALA A 29 44.97 15.78 6.46
N GLY A 30 44.23 15.60 7.57
CA GLY A 30 43.27 16.62 8.00
C GLY A 30 43.06 16.76 9.51
N GLY A 31 43.11 17.99 10.02
CA GLY A 31 42.77 18.32 11.41
C GLY A 31 41.31 18.02 11.79
N PRO A 32 40.90 18.27 13.05
CA PRO A 32 39.59 17.87 13.59
C PRO A 32 38.38 18.33 12.75
N ALA A 33 38.48 19.45 12.03
CA ALA A 33 37.45 19.92 11.10
C ALA A 33 37.27 19.02 9.86
N ALA A 34 38.35 18.44 9.34
CA ALA A 34 38.29 17.51 8.20
C ALA A 34 37.73 16.15 8.63
N ALA A 35 38.07 15.67 9.83
CA ALA A 35 37.48 14.47 10.41
C ALA A 35 35.97 14.64 10.67
N ALA A 36 35.55 15.81 11.16
CA ALA A 36 34.13 16.15 11.34
C ALA A 36 33.37 16.24 10.00
N ALA A 37 33.99 16.81 8.96
CA ALA A 37 33.41 16.87 7.62
C ALA A 37 33.26 15.48 6.99
N VAL A 38 34.25 14.61 7.13
CA VAL A 38 34.18 13.20 6.68
C VAL A 38 33.11 12.44 7.46
N GLY A 39 33.03 12.61 8.79
CA GLY A 39 31.98 12.02 9.62
C GLY A 39 30.57 12.48 9.23
N GLY A 40 30.37 13.77 8.96
CA GLY A 40 29.09 14.32 8.49
C GLY A 40 28.67 13.74 7.13
N ARG A 41 29.63 13.56 6.20
CA ARG A 41 29.38 12.97 4.89
C ARG A 41 29.00 11.49 4.99
N LEU A 42 29.63 10.74 5.89
CA LEU A 42 29.27 9.34 6.17
C LEU A 42 27.84 9.25 6.74
N ILE A 43 27.48 10.09 7.71
CA ILE A 43 26.12 10.12 8.28
C ILE A 43 25.07 10.46 7.22
N GLN A 44 25.34 11.43 6.34
CA GLN A 44 24.43 11.75 5.23
C GLN A 44 24.27 10.58 4.26
N THR A 45 25.35 9.87 3.96
CA THR A 45 25.32 8.72 3.03
C THR A 45 24.53 7.56 3.63
N GLU A 46 24.72 7.26 4.91
CA GLU A 46 23.94 6.27 5.66
C GLU A 46 22.46 6.62 5.73
N LEU A 47 22.14 7.90 5.98
CA LEU A 47 20.76 8.38 6.03
C LEU A 47 20.08 8.27 4.67
N LEU A 48 20.76 8.70 3.60
CA LEU A 48 20.25 8.63 2.23
C LEU A 48 20.07 7.18 1.77
N SER A 49 21.04 6.31 2.07
CA SER A 49 20.96 4.88 1.77
C SER A 49 19.78 4.22 2.50
N SER A 50 19.60 4.52 3.78
CA SER A 50 18.48 4.01 4.58
C SER A 50 17.14 4.52 4.08
N ALA A 51 17.07 5.80 3.72
CA ALA A 51 15.89 6.43 3.11
C ALA A 51 15.50 5.75 1.78
N TRP A 52 16.46 5.53 0.89
CA TRP A 52 16.20 4.90 -0.41
C TRP A 52 15.82 3.42 -0.27
N THR A 53 16.47 2.72 0.67
CA THR A 53 16.14 1.33 1.00
C THR A 53 14.74 1.24 1.58
N GLY A 54 14.37 2.15 2.49
CA GLY A 54 13.01 2.24 3.03
C GLY A 54 11.98 2.46 1.93
N PHE A 55 12.22 3.45 1.07
CA PHE A 55 11.34 3.76 -0.07
C PHE A 55 11.08 2.53 -0.95
N PHE A 56 12.14 1.85 -1.39
CA PHE A 56 11.98 0.66 -2.22
C PHE A 56 11.39 -0.52 -1.46
N ALA A 57 11.68 -0.68 -0.17
CA ALA A 57 11.06 -1.71 0.66
C ALA A 57 9.55 -1.48 0.77
N GLY A 58 9.08 -0.24 0.94
CA GLY A 58 7.66 0.11 0.95
C GLY A 58 6.98 -0.13 -0.39
N CYS A 59 7.64 0.27 -1.48
CA CYS A 59 7.17 -0.03 -2.84
C CYS A 59 7.08 -1.55 -3.07
N LEU A 60 8.12 -2.30 -2.69
CA LEU A 60 8.18 -3.74 -2.88
C LEU A 60 7.13 -4.47 -2.05
N HIS A 61 6.97 -4.10 -0.77
CA HIS A 61 5.93 -4.63 0.11
C HIS A 61 4.56 -4.52 -0.56
N THR A 62 4.23 -3.31 -1.00
CA THR A 62 2.97 -3.02 -1.66
C THR A 62 2.78 -3.84 -2.94
N LEU A 63 3.79 -3.87 -3.81
CA LEU A 63 3.73 -4.55 -5.11
C LEU A 63 3.74 -6.07 -4.98
N SER A 64 4.35 -6.60 -3.91
CA SER A 64 4.42 -8.03 -3.62
C SER A 64 3.15 -8.58 -3.00
N GLY A 65 2.32 -7.73 -2.38
CA GLY A 65 1.04 -8.09 -1.78
C GLY A 65 -0.06 -8.17 -2.85
N PRO A 66 -0.49 -9.38 -3.27
CA PRO A 66 -1.55 -9.50 -4.29
C PRO A 66 -2.91 -9.05 -3.77
N ASP A 67 -3.10 -9.04 -2.47
CA ASP A 67 -4.30 -8.59 -1.76
C ASP A 67 -4.51 -7.09 -1.90
N HIS A 68 -3.46 -6.28 -1.82
CA HIS A 68 -3.54 -4.85 -2.04
C HIS A 68 -4.00 -4.52 -3.47
N LEU A 69 -3.37 -5.18 -4.45
CA LEU A 69 -3.72 -5.03 -5.85
C LEU A 69 -5.16 -5.50 -6.12
N ALA A 70 -5.55 -6.65 -5.57
CA ALA A 70 -6.89 -7.21 -5.73
C ALA A 70 -7.98 -6.32 -5.09
N ALA A 71 -7.69 -5.67 -3.97
CA ALA A 71 -8.59 -4.71 -3.33
C ALA A 71 -8.75 -3.43 -4.17
N LEU A 72 -7.64 -2.86 -4.66
CA LEU A 72 -7.67 -1.57 -5.36
C LEU A 72 -8.07 -1.66 -6.83
N ALA A 73 -7.93 -2.81 -7.48
CA ALA A 73 -8.30 -2.99 -8.87
C ALA A 73 -9.79 -2.68 -9.17
N PRO A 74 -10.78 -3.32 -8.51
CA PRO A 74 -12.20 -2.99 -8.72
C PRO A 74 -12.52 -1.53 -8.34
N LEU A 75 -11.80 -0.97 -7.37
CA LEU A 75 -11.95 0.43 -6.95
C LEU A 75 -11.28 1.45 -7.88
N SER A 76 -10.50 1.04 -8.88
CA SER A 76 -9.79 2.00 -9.76
C SER A 76 -10.28 1.94 -11.21
N ILE A 77 -10.93 0.85 -11.61
CA ILE A 77 -11.43 0.68 -12.98
C ILE A 77 -12.52 1.71 -13.29
N GLY A 78 -12.38 2.39 -14.44
CA GLY A 78 -13.35 3.38 -14.90
C GLY A 78 -13.18 4.79 -14.29
N ARG A 79 -12.32 4.98 -13.29
CA ARG A 79 -12.01 6.29 -12.69
C ARG A 79 -10.96 7.05 -13.49
N SER A 80 -10.98 8.38 -13.40
CA SER A 80 -9.93 9.22 -14.02
C SER A 80 -8.58 9.02 -13.34
N ARG A 81 -7.50 9.48 -13.98
CA ARG A 81 -6.13 9.38 -13.43
C ARG A 81 -6.05 9.99 -12.04
N MET A 82 -6.61 11.19 -11.88
CA MET A 82 -6.56 11.91 -10.60
C MET A 82 -7.42 11.24 -9.53
N GLU A 83 -8.62 10.76 -9.89
CA GLU A 83 -9.47 10.03 -8.93
C GLU A 83 -8.83 8.72 -8.50
N SER A 84 -8.22 7.98 -9.43
CA SER A 84 -7.52 6.73 -9.13
C SER A 84 -6.30 6.97 -8.24
N ALA A 85 -5.55 8.06 -8.48
CA ALA A 85 -4.44 8.48 -7.63
C ALA A 85 -4.91 8.76 -6.21
N VAL A 86 -6.01 9.52 -6.05
CA VAL A 86 -6.57 9.87 -4.73
C VAL A 86 -7.10 8.64 -4.01
N VAL A 87 -7.79 7.72 -4.70
CA VAL A 87 -8.24 6.46 -4.12
C VAL A 87 -7.06 5.63 -3.62
N GLY A 88 -6.03 5.46 -4.47
CA GLY A 88 -4.82 4.71 -4.10
C GLY A 88 -4.05 5.35 -2.94
N ALA A 89 -3.89 6.68 -2.97
CA ALA A 89 -3.20 7.40 -1.91
C ALA A 89 -3.97 7.40 -0.59
N LEU A 90 -5.30 7.58 -0.62
CA LEU A 90 -6.13 7.51 0.60
C LEU A 90 -6.11 6.12 1.21
N TRP A 91 -6.20 5.08 0.38
CA TRP A 91 -6.12 3.71 0.85
C TRP A 91 -4.73 3.41 1.41
N GLY A 92 -3.66 3.85 0.75
CA GLY A 92 -2.28 3.72 1.23
C GLY A 92 -2.01 4.46 2.54
N CYS A 93 -2.48 5.71 2.68
CA CYS A 93 -2.40 6.43 3.95
C CYS A 93 -3.17 5.71 5.07
N GLY A 94 -4.34 5.15 4.76
CA GLY A 94 -5.11 4.35 5.71
C GLY A 94 -4.35 3.10 6.12
N HIS A 95 -3.81 2.39 5.15
CA HIS A 95 -3.01 1.19 5.35
C HIS A 95 -1.78 1.46 6.23
N ASP A 96 -1.00 2.50 5.91
CA ASP A 96 0.12 2.96 6.74
C ASP A 96 -0.32 3.31 8.17
N ALA A 97 -1.46 4.00 8.33
CA ALA A 97 -2.00 4.30 9.66
C ALA A 97 -2.35 3.02 10.42
N GLY A 98 -2.96 2.02 9.76
CA GLY A 98 -3.20 0.69 10.32
C GLY A 98 -1.92 0.03 10.80
N GLN A 99 -0.86 0.07 9.99
CA GLN A 99 0.44 -0.52 10.33
C GLN A 99 1.13 0.19 11.50
N VAL A 100 1.06 1.52 11.56
CA VAL A 100 1.60 2.29 12.68
C VAL A 100 0.81 2.00 13.95
N ILE A 101 -0.53 1.98 13.90
CA ILE A 101 -1.38 1.62 15.04
C ILE A 101 -1.04 0.21 15.53
N PHE A 102 -0.94 -0.75 14.61
CA PHE A 102 -0.59 -2.12 14.93
C PHE A 102 0.81 -2.23 15.55
N GLY A 103 1.81 -1.57 14.97
CA GLY A 103 3.18 -1.54 15.50
C GLY A 103 3.27 -0.93 16.90
N LEU A 104 2.54 0.16 17.16
CA LEU A 104 2.46 0.77 18.50
C LEU A 104 1.77 -0.14 19.51
N LEU A 105 0.65 -0.77 19.13
CA LEU A 105 -0.03 -1.75 19.99
C LEU A 105 0.87 -2.95 20.31
N PHE A 106 1.59 -3.45 19.31
CA PHE A 106 2.55 -4.53 19.47
C PHE A 106 3.65 -4.16 20.48
N LEU A 107 4.23 -2.97 20.39
CA LEU A 107 5.25 -2.51 21.33
C LEU A 107 4.73 -2.37 22.76
N LEU A 108 3.49 -1.89 22.94
CA LEU A 108 2.88 -1.70 24.27
C LEU A 108 2.44 -3.01 24.93
N LEU A 109 2.00 -3.99 24.14
CA LEU A 109 1.36 -5.22 24.63
C LEU A 109 2.20 -6.47 24.31
N LYS A 110 3.49 -6.31 23.98
CA LYS A 110 4.38 -7.39 23.49
C LYS A 110 4.40 -8.65 24.37
N ASP A 111 4.28 -8.48 25.68
CA ASP A 111 4.34 -9.58 26.66
C ASP A 111 2.96 -10.25 26.90
N ARG A 112 1.90 -9.73 26.27
CA ARG A 112 0.50 -10.17 26.43
C ARG A 112 -0.12 -10.65 25.11
N LEU A 113 0.48 -10.32 23.97
CA LEU A 113 -0.05 -10.62 22.64
C LEU A 113 0.53 -11.93 22.11
N HIS A 114 -0.34 -12.92 21.89
CA HIS A 114 0.00 -14.12 21.13
C HIS A 114 0.01 -13.76 19.64
N ILE A 115 1.22 -13.62 19.06
CA ILE A 115 1.43 -13.20 17.68
C ILE A 115 0.62 -14.05 16.69
N GLU A 116 0.51 -15.36 16.95
CA GLU A 116 -0.29 -16.27 16.13
C GLU A 116 -1.78 -15.89 16.09
N VAL A 117 -2.37 -15.53 17.23
CA VAL A 117 -3.79 -15.15 17.31
C VAL A 117 -4.04 -13.91 16.47
N ILE A 118 -3.20 -12.89 16.61
CA ILE A 118 -3.31 -11.65 15.82
C ILE A 118 -3.12 -11.93 14.34
N ARG A 119 -2.11 -12.72 13.97
CA ARG A 119 -1.86 -13.10 12.57
C ARG A 119 -3.09 -13.77 11.96
N THR A 120 -3.66 -14.74 12.67
CA THR A 120 -4.89 -15.42 12.22
C THR A 120 -6.06 -14.46 12.06
N TRP A 121 -6.30 -13.57 13.03
CA TRP A 121 -7.39 -12.60 12.94
C TRP A 121 -7.16 -11.55 11.84
N GLY A 122 -5.95 -11.00 11.72
CA GLY A 122 -5.59 -10.04 10.69
C GLY A 122 -5.77 -10.60 9.28
N THR A 123 -5.25 -11.81 9.03
CA THR A 123 -5.41 -12.50 7.74
C THR A 123 -6.88 -12.81 7.43
N ARG A 124 -7.70 -13.18 8.42
CA ARG A 124 -9.14 -13.36 8.23
C ARG A 124 -9.85 -12.05 7.86
N VAL A 125 -9.51 -10.95 8.55
CA VAL A 125 -10.07 -9.62 8.27
C VAL A 125 -9.74 -9.18 6.85
N VAL A 126 -8.50 -9.42 6.38
CA VAL A 126 -8.11 -9.15 4.98
C VAL A 126 -8.94 -9.99 4.01
N GLY A 127 -9.08 -11.30 4.26
CA GLY A 127 -9.92 -12.16 3.43
C GLY A 127 -11.37 -11.69 3.34
N VAL A 128 -11.98 -11.32 4.47
CA VAL A 128 -13.36 -10.78 4.51
C VAL A 128 -13.46 -9.44 3.80
N THR A 129 -12.45 -8.57 3.94
CA THR A 129 -12.41 -7.27 3.27
C THR A 129 -12.36 -7.44 1.75
N LEU A 130 -11.57 -8.39 1.23
CA LEU A 130 -11.54 -8.72 -0.19
C LEU A 130 -12.87 -9.27 -0.71
N LEU A 131 -13.54 -10.13 0.07
CA LEU A 131 -14.90 -10.58 -0.27
C LEU A 131 -15.88 -9.41 -0.35
N ALA A 132 -15.83 -8.48 0.60
CA ALA A 132 -16.71 -7.31 0.63
C ALA A 132 -16.45 -6.37 -0.56
N ILE A 133 -15.18 -6.06 -0.85
CA ILE A 133 -14.79 -5.21 -1.99
C ILE A 133 -15.20 -5.85 -3.32
N GLY A 134 -14.94 -7.15 -3.49
CA GLY A 134 -15.35 -7.84 -4.72
C GLY A 134 -16.87 -7.93 -4.86
N ALA A 135 -17.61 -8.18 -3.79
CA ALA A 135 -19.07 -8.15 -3.83
C ALA A 135 -19.61 -6.75 -4.17
N MET A 136 -19.00 -5.69 -3.62
CA MET A 136 -19.33 -4.31 -3.98
C MET A 136 -19.03 -4.01 -5.45
N GLY A 137 -17.88 -4.45 -5.98
CA GLY A 137 -17.50 -4.26 -7.38
C GLY A 137 -18.46 -4.98 -8.35
N ILE A 138 -18.94 -6.18 -7.99
CA ILE A 138 -19.98 -6.88 -8.75
C ILE A 138 -21.30 -6.09 -8.74
N ARG A 139 -21.72 -5.57 -7.58
CA ARG A 139 -22.94 -4.77 -7.46
C ARG A 139 -22.86 -3.49 -8.30
N GLU A 140 -21.74 -2.76 -8.21
CA GLU A 140 -21.49 -1.55 -9.01
C GLU A 140 -21.45 -1.83 -10.52
N ALA A 141 -20.94 -3.00 -10.93
CA ALA A 141 -20.95 -3.42 -12.33
C ALA A 141 -22.33 -3.94 -12.81
N SER A 142 -23.20 -4.38 -11.90
CA SER A 142 -24.54 -4.88 -12.21
C SER A 142 -25.60 -3.78 -12.22
N GLU A 143 -25.40 -2.72 -11.44
CA GLU A 143 -26.23 -1.52 -11.43
C GLU A 143 -25.89 -0.64 -12.65
N ILE A 144 -26.39 -1.00 -13.83
CA ILE A 144 -26.43 -0.07 -14.97
C ILE A 144 -27.66 0.84 -14.82
N PRO A 145 -27.50 2.18 -14.85
CA PRO A 145 -28.57 3.10 -15.25
C PRO A 145 -29.05 2.69 -16.63
N THR A 146 -30.29 2.22 -16.74
CA THR A 146 -31.00 2.13 -18.02
C THR A 146 -30.67 3.37 -18.87
N PRO A 147 -30.29 3.24 -20.15
CA PRO A 147 -30.18 4.38 -21.02
C PRO A 147 -31.60 4.92 -21.21
N CYS A 148 -31.99 5.90 -20.41
CA CYS A 148 -33.22 6.64 -20.65
C CYS A 148 -33.00 7.41 -21.95
N VAL A 149 -33.67 6.89 -22.98
CA VAL A 149 -34.06 7.56 -24.20
C VAL A 149 -34.52 8.98 -23.87
N ALA A 150 -34.13 9.91 -24.74
CA ALA A 150 -34.56 11.30 -24.77
C ALA A 150 -36.02 11.51 -24.32
N LEU A 151 -36.23 12.39 -23.34
CA LEU A 151 -37.43 13.22 -23.30
C LEU A 151 -37.07 14.65 -22.93
N GLU A 152 -37.31 15.49 -23.92
CA GLU A 152 -37.48 16.93 -23.92
C GLU A 152 -38.63 17.36 -22.98
N ASN A 153 -38.50 18.56 -22.40
CA ASN A 153 -39.56 19.43 -21.84
C ASN A 153 -40.41 18.98 -20.61
N GLY A 154 -40.54 19.93 -19.66
CA GLY A 154 -41.85 20.34 -19.12
C GLY A 154 -42.28 19.81 -17.75
N GLU A 155 -42.44 20.75 -16.81
CA GLU A 155 -43.31 20.82 -15.61
C GLU A 155 -43.46 19.69 -14.55
N CYS A 156 -43.47 20.14 -13.27
CA CYS A 156 -44.27 19.77 -12.08
C CYS A 156 -44.95 18.36 -11.99
N ASP A 157 -45.01 17.63 -10.87
CA ASP A 157 -45.20 18.04 -9.47
C ASP A 157 -44.96 16.86 -8.48
N VAL A 158 -44.64 17.23 -7.24
CA VAL A 158 -44.53 16.56 -5.94
C VAL A 158 -45.02 15.11 -5.73
N SER A 159 -44.14 14.27 -5.17
CA SER A 159 -44.44 13.61 -3.88
C SER A 159 -43.20 13.56 -2.98
N ILE A 160 -43.30 14.32 -1.89
CA ILE A 160 -42.35 14.43 -0.79
C ILE A 160 -42.45 13.16 0.06
N TYR A 161 -41.31 12.52 0.32
CA TYR A 161 -41.00 12.00 1.66
C TYR A 161 -39.48 12.11 1.90
N GLU A 162 -39.16 13.02 2.82
CA GLU A 162 -37.89 13.22 3.56
C GLU A 162 -36.62 13.53 2.75
N SER A 163 -36.33 14.82 2.60
CA SER A 163 -35.43 15.60 3.47
C SER A 163 -34.08 15.77 2.77
N LEU A 164 -33.92 16.82 1.95
CA LEU A 164 -33.28 18.05 2.40
C LEU A 164 -32.13 17.82 3.38
N GLU A 165 -30.97 17.38 2.88
CA GLU A 165 -29.67 17.91 3.32
C GLU A 165 -28.52 17.48 2.37
N ASN A 166 -27.84 18.49 1.82
CA ASN A 166 -26.47 18.50 1.29
C ASN A 166 -26.13 17.89 -0.10
N PRO A 167 -25.80 18.74 -1.10
CA PRO A 167 -25.06 18.32 -2.30
C PRO A 167 -23.57 18.01 -2.04
N ALA A 168 -23.07 18.13 -0.80
CA ALA A 168 -21.67 17.94 -0.44
C ALA A 168 -21.32 16.56 0.17
N VAL A 169 -22.31 15.68 0.37
CA VAL A 169 -22.18 14.46 1.19
C VAL A 169 -21.71 13.21 0.41
N GLY A 170 -21.81 13.18 -0.92
CA GLY A 170 -21.45 12.01 -1.72
C GLY A 170 -19.93 11.77 -1.88
N LYS A 171 -19.14 12.83 -2.12
CA LYS A 171 -17.69 12.70 -2.35
C LYS A 171 -16.87 12.45 -1.08
N LYS A 172 -17.30 13.00 0.07
CA LYS A 172 -16.60 12.84 1.36
C LYS A 172 -16.74 11.43 1.94
N LYS A 173 -17.89 10.77 1.74
CA LYS A 173 -18.16 9.41 2.24
C LYS A 173 -17.28 8.34 1.58
N ILE A 174 -17.05 8.46 0.27
CA ILE A 174 -16.20 7.51 -0.47
C ILE A 174 -14.74 7.62 -0.02
N GLY A 175 -14.22 8.84 0.15
CA GLY A 175 -12.84 9.05 0.61
C GLY A 175 -12.59 8.49 2.02
N PHE A 176 -13.53 8.72 2.95
CA PHE A 176 -13.42 8.17 4.31
C PHE A 176 -13.52 6.64 4.32
N ALA A 177 -14.45 6.07 3.54
CA ALA A 177 -14.59 4.61 3.45
C ALA A 177 -13.31 3.96 2.90
N THR A 178 -12.71 4.51 1.85
CA THR A 178 -11.43 4.02 1.29
C THR A 178 -10.30 4.09 2.33
N PHE A 179 -10.18 5.20 3.05
CA PHE A 179 -9.19 5.35 4.11
C PHE A 179 -9.42 4.35 5.27
N ALA A 180 -10.66 4.22 5.75
CA ALA A 180 -11.01 3.31 6.83
C ALA A 180 -10.76 1.83 6.45
N THR A 181 -11.13 1.44 5.23
CA THR A 181 -10.80 0.12 4.69
C THR A 181 -9.29 -0.08 4.60
N GLY A 182 -8.54 0.96 4.23
CA GLY A 182 -7.07 0.97 4.29
C GLY A 182 -6.57 0.66 5.69
N ILE A 183 -7.07 1.34 6.74
CA ILE A 183 -6.69 1.06 8.14
C ILE A 183 -6.94 -0.40 8.49
N VAL A 184 -8.15 -0.90 8.21
CA VAL A 184 -8.54 -2.28 8.51
C VAL A 184 -7.60 -3.27 7.83
N HIS A 185 -7.23 -3.01 6.58
CA HIS A 185 -6.31 -3.85 5.82
C HIS A 185 -4.86 -3.77 6.36
N GLY A 186 -4.40 -2.56 6.72
CA GLY A 186 -3.07 -2.31 7.27
C GLY A 186 -2.86 -2.81 8.71
N LEU A 187 -3.91 -3.26 9.39
CA LEU A 187 -3.76 -3.98 10.66
C LEU A 187 -3.17 -5.40 10.48
N GLN A 188 -2.97 -5.85 9.23
CA GLN A 188 -2.28 -7.10 8.95
C GLN A 188 -0.80 -7.02 9.40
N PRO A 189 -0.28 -8.05 10.11
CA PRO A 189 1.09 -8.05 10.61
C PRO A 189 2.17 -8.31 9.54
N ASP A 190 1.86 -8.25 8.25
CA ASP A 190 2.76 -8.61 7.15
C ASP A 190 3.91 -7.62 6.95
N ALA A 191 3.66 -6.31 7.03
CA ALA A 191 4.74 -5.32 6.95
C ALA A 191 5.63 -5.30 8.18
N LEU A 192 5.16 -5.81 9.33
CA LEU A 192 6.01 -5.89 10.52
C LEU A 192 7.29 -6.66 10.21
N MET A 193 7.19 -7.73 9.40
CA MET A 193 8.33 -8.53 8.95
C MET A 193 9.24 -7.78 7.98
N MET A 194 8.68 -6.92 7.13
CA MET A 194 9.43 -6.10 6.18
C MET A 194 10.13 -4.90 6.86
N VAL A 195 9.65 -4.50 8.04
CA VAL A 195 10.16 -3.37 8.83
C VAL A 195 11.20 -3.79 9.88
N LEU A 196 11.32 -5.10 10.19
CA LEU A 196 12.37 -5.62 11.09
C LEU A 196 13.80 -5.12 10.77
N PRO A 197 14.24 -4.97 9.50
CA PRO A 197 15.54 -4.40 9.19
C PRO A 197 15.75 -2.99 9.78
N ALA A 198 14.69 -2.18 9.88
CA ALA A 198 14.76 -0.84 10.46
C ALA A 198 15.12 -0.88 11.96
N LEU A 199 14.66 -1.90 12.68
CA LEU A 199 14.96 -2.11 14.10
C LEU A 199 16.37 -2.66 14.34
N ALA A 200 16.95 -3.29 13.33
CA ALA A 200 18.33 -3.80 13.37
C ALA A 200 19.38 -2.72 13.06
N LEU A 201 18.97 -1.53 12.58
CA LEU A 201 19.89 -0.44 12.28
C LEU A 201 20.48 0.14 13.58
N PRO A 202 21.82 0.31 13.65
CA PRO A 202 22.48 0.84 14.86
C PRO A 202 22.16 2.31 15.10
N SER A 203 21.76 3.05 14.06
CA SER A 203 21.39 4.47 14.15
C SER A 203 19.88 4.65 14.17
N ARG A 204 19.37 5.31 15.22
CA ARG A 204 17.94 5.64 15.36
C ARG A 204 17.44 6.56 14.25
N THR A 205 18.29 7.49 13.78
CA THR A 205 17.92 8.41 12.71
C THR A 205 17.87 7.71 11.35
N ALA A 206 18.75 6.74 11.12
CA ALA A 206 18.71 5.89 9.93
C ALA A 206 17.46 4.99 9.92
N GLY A 207 17.12 4.39 11.07
CA GLY A 207 15.87 3.64 11.25
C GLY A 207 14.63 4.50 11.01
N ALA A 208 14.59 5.72 11.56
CA ALA A 208 13.48 6.66 11.31
C ALA A 208 13.36 7.07 9.84
N ALA A 209 14.50 7.34 9.17
CA ALA A 209 14.51 7.68 7.74
C ALA A 209 14.01 6.51 6.88
N PHE A 210 14.43 5.28 7.21
CA PHE A 210 13.90 4.07 6.58
C PHE A 210 12.39 3.96 6.75
N LEU A 211 11.87 4.10 7.97
CA LEU A 211 10.44 3.98 8.27
C LEU A 211 9.60 5.02 7.54
N ILE A 212 10.00 6.29 7.60
CA ILE A 212 9.26 7.38 6.94
C ILE A 212 9.21 7.15 5.43
N MET A 213 10.34 6.77 4.84
CA MET A 213 10.40 6.50 3.41
C MET A 213 9.69 5.22 3.02
N PHE A 214 9.64 4.21 3.90
CA PHE A 214 8.82 3.01 3.72
C PHE A 214 7.35 3.37 3.56
N LEU A 215 6.79 4.15 4.49
CA LEU A 215 5.40 4.62 4.41
C LEU A 215 5.18 5.45 3.14
N LEU A 216 6.09 6.38 2.82
CA LEU A 216 6.01 7.15 1.58
C LEU A 216 6.02 6.25 0.33
N GLY A 217 6.90 5.24 0.31
CA GLY A 217 6.98 4.26 -0.76
C GLY A 217 5.69 3.47 -0.94
N THR A 218 5.03 3.09 0.16
CA THR A 218 3.72 2.44 0.15
C THR A 218 2.67 3.33 -0.52
N VAL A 219 2.52 4.58 -0.08
CA VAL A 219 1.53 5.52 -0.66
C VAL A 219 1.81 5.79 -2.14
N VAL A 220 3.08 6.01 -2.51
CA VAL A 220 3.47 6.24 -3.90
C VAL A 220 3.19 5.01 -4.77
N ALA A 221 3.53 3.81 -4.30
CA ALA A 221 3.28 2.57 -5.04
C ALA A 221 1.77 2.37 -5.25
N MET A 222 0.97 2.47 -4.18
CA MET A 222 -0.50 2.33 -4.25
C MET A 222 -1.14 3.35 -5.19
N GLY A 223 -0.78 4.62 -5.07
CA GLY A 223 -1.24 5.66 -6.00
C GLY A 223 -0.80 5.41 -7.45
N SER A 224 0.41 4.90 -7.67
CA SER A 224 0.94 4.70 -9.01
C SER A 224 0.24 3.59 -9.79
N TYR A 225 0.01 2.42 -9.19
CA TYR A 225 -0.65 1.33 -9.91
C TYR A 225 -2.16 1.55 -10.01
N THR A 226 -2.81 2.26 -9.08
CA THR A 226 -4.22 2.63 -9.26
C THR A 226 -4.37 3.60 -10.42
N VAL A 227 -3.47 4.59 -10.57
CA VAL A 227 -3.40 5.45 -11.75
C VAL A 227 -3.21 4.63 -13.02
N PHE A 228 -2.33 3.63 -12.99
CA PHE A 228 -2.11 2.74 -14.13
C PHE A 228 -3.39 1.98 -14.50
N ILE A 229 -4.06 1.33 -13.53
CA ILE A 229 -5.32 0.61 -13.73
C ILE A 229 -6.42 1.53 -14.26
N GLY A 230 -6.59 2.71 -13.64
CA GLY A 230 -7.56 3.72 -14.06
C GLY A 230 -7.29 4.21 -15.49
N SER A 231 -6.05 4.58 -15.79
CA SER A 231 -5.65 5.04 -17.14
C SER A 231 -5.83 3.98 -18.21
N CYS A 232 -5.39 2.75 -17.95
CA CYS A 232 -5.54 1.64 -18.89
C CYS A 232 -7.01 1.30 -19.13
N SER A 233 -7.82 1.28 -18.06
CA SER A 233 -9.25 0.99 -18.18
C SER A 233 -10.01 2.09 -18.93
N GLN A 234 -9.67 3.37 -18.74
CA GLN A 234 -10.25 4.47 -19.50
C GLN A 234 -9.84 4.44 -20.97
N ALA A 235 -8.54 4.26 -21.26
CA ALA A 235 -8.06 4.17 -22.64
C ALA A 235 -8.71 3.00 -23.40
N LEU A 236 -9.01 1.90 -22.70
CA LEU A 236 -9.70 0.76 -23.29
C LEU A 236 -11.21 1.02 -23.46
N LYS A 237 -11.82 1.80 -22.58
CA LYS A 237 -13.24 2.23 -22.68
C LYS A 237 -13.51 2.99 -23.97
N ASP A 238 -12.60 3.87 -24.38
CA ASP A 238 -12.71 4.65 -25.62
C ASP A 238 -12.73 3.76 -26.87
N ARG A 239 -12.16 2.54 -26.78
CA ARG A 239 -12.18 1.54 -27.85
C ARG A 239 -13.37 0.58 -27.76
N VAL A 240 -13.77 0.21 -26.54
CA VAL A 240 -14.81 -0.80 -26.28
C VAL A 240 -15.73 -0.32 -25.13
N PRO A 241 -16.95 0.16 -25.43
CA PRO A 241 -17.80 0.89 -24.46
C PRO A 241 -18.35 0.07 -23.27
N ARG A 242 -18.07 -1.24 -23.20
CA ARG A 242 -18.43 -2.13 -22.06
C ARG A 242 -17.23 -2.83 -21.41
N ILE A 243 -16.01 -2.44 -21.76
CA ILE A 243 -14.83 -3.15 -21.23
C ILE A 243 -14.57 -2.84 -19.77
N THR A 244 -14.92 -1.65 -19.28
CA THR A 244 -14.78 -1.30 -17.86
C THR A 244 -15.67 -2.18 -17.00
N GLU A 245 -16.90 -2.45 -17.43
CA GLU A 245 -17.82 -3.38 -16.76
C GLU A 245 -17.21 -4.78 -16.67
N LYS A 246 -16.74 -5.33 -17.79
CA LYS A 246 -16.09 -6.65 -17.84
C LYS A 246 -14.83 -6.72 -16.96
N LEU A 247 -14.02 -5.66 -16.98
CA LEU A 247 -12.82 -5.55 -16.15
C LEU A 247 -13.17 -5.48 -14.67
N THR A 248 -14.22 -4.74 -14.28
CA THR A 248 -14.69 -4.66 -12.90
C THR A 248 -15.22 -6.01 -12.43
N TRP A 249 -15.99 -6.72 -13.26
CA TRP A 249 -16.40 -8.09 -12.96
C TRP A 249 -15.21 -9.03 -12.78
N ALA A 250 -14.26 -9.01 -13.71
CA ALA A 250 -13.07 -9.85 -13.65
C ALA A 250 -12.21 -9.57 -12.40
N SER A 251 -11.93 -8.30 -12.10
CA SER A 251 -11.15 -7.92 -10.92
C SER A 251 -11.89 -8.24 -9.61
N SER A 252 -13.22 -8.10 -9.59
CA SER A 252 -14.05 -8.47 -8.44
C SER A 252 -14.04 -9.98 -8.19
N PHE A 253 -14.09 -10.80 -9.25
CA PHE A 253 -13.93 -12.25 -9.11
C PHE A 253 -12.56 -12.63 -8.58
N VAL A 254 -11.49 -11.97 -9.04
CA VAL A 254 -10.13 -12.17 -8.52
C VAL A 254 -10.07 -11.82 -7.03
N ALA A 255 -10.64 -10.68 -6.62
CA ALA A 255 -10.70 -10.28 -5.22
C ALA A 255 -11.45 -11.31 -4.36
N ILE A 256 -12.62 -11.78 -4.83
CA ILE A 256 -13.41 -12.81 -4.12
C ILE A 256 -12.64 -14.13 -4.02
N ALA A 257 -12.04 -14.59 -5.12
CA ALA A 257 -11.28 -15.83 -5.16
C ALA A 257 -10.07 -15.78 -4.22
N LEU A 258 -9.34 -14.66 -4.20
CA LEU A 258 -8.22 -14.45 -3.28
C LEU A 258 -8.70 -14.38 -1.82
N GLY A 259 -9.83 -13.70 -1.55
CA GLY A 259 -10.44 -13.64 -0.22
C GLY A 259 -10.82 -15.03 0.31
N PHE A 260 -11.47 -15.86 -0.53
CA PHE A 260 -11.75 -17.26 -0.18
C PHE A 260 -10.49 -18.07 0.00
N ALA A 261 -9.51 -17.95 -0.90
CA ALA A 261 -8.23 -18.67 -0.78
C ALA A 261 -7.53 -18.36 0.54
N ILE A 262 -7.50 -17.08 0.94
CA ILE A 262 -6.93 -16.63 2.22
C ILE A 262 -7.70 -17.26 3.39
N ILE A 263 -9.04 -17.16 3.42
CA ILE A 263 -9.86 -17.71 4.51
C ILE A 263 -9.69 -19.23 4.61
N ILE A 264 -9.78 -19.94 3.48
CA ILE A 264 -9.66 -21.40 3.41
C ILE A 264 -8.27 -21.85 3.86
N SER A 265 -7.20 -21.18 3.41
CA SER A 265 -5.83 -21.51 3.79
C SER A 265 -5.63 -21.49 5.31
N GLN A 266 -6.25 -20.54 6.00
CA GLN A 266 -6.24 -20.44 7.46
C GLN A 266 -6.99 -21.60 8.15
N PHE A 267 -8.05 -22.14 7.53
CA PHE A 267 -8.77 -23.30 8.08
C PHE A 267 -8.00 -24.60 7.93
N PHE A 268 -7.24 -24.77 6.84
CA PHE A 268 -6.45 -25.97 6.59
C PHE A 268 -5.02 -25.92 7.17
N GLY A 269 -4.65 -24.82 7.84
CA GLY A 269 -3.32 -24.64 8.44
C GLY A 269 -2.20 -24.39 7.43
N TYR A 270 -2.52 -24.13 6.16
CA TYR A 270 -1.54 -23.75 5.15
C TYR A 270 -1.43 -22.23 5.10
N SER A 271 -0.23 -21.69 5.33
CA SER A 271 0.04 -20.27 5.09
C SER A 271 0.42 -20.11 3.62
N LEU A 272 -0.39 -19.41 2.82
CA LEU A 272 -0.05 -19.08 1.42
C LEU A 272 1.10 -18.05 1.32
N TYR A 273 1.51 -17.48 2.46
CA TYR A 273 2.64 -16.57 2.64
C TYR A 273 3.30 -16.75 4.01
#